data_AF-A0A3M1WPH7-F1
#
_entry.id   AF-A0A3M1WPH7-F1
#
_cell.length_a   1.000
_cell.length_b   1.000
_cell.length_c   1.000
_cell.angle_alpha   90.00
_cell.angle_beta   90.00
_cell.angle_gamma   90.00
#
_symmetry.space_group_name_H-M   'P 1'
#
loop_
_entity.id
_entity.type
_entity.pdbx_description
1 polymer ?
#
loop_
_entity_poly.entity_id
_entity_poly.type
_entity_poly.pdbx_seq_one_letter_code
_entity_poly.pdbx_strand_id
1 'polypeptide(L)'
;MSEQLPRFLVVEGPIGVGKTSLARRLAEDLGGELLLEQPEENPFLERFYADPRGAALPVQLHFLLQRVRQMRALQQADLFHAVRVADFLFDKDRLFAGVTLDEEELALYEQVHAGLDPSP
;
A
#
# COMPACT_ATOMS: atom_id res chain seq x y z
N MET A 1 -27.53 19.22 3.82
CA MET A 1 -26.67 18.08 4.20
C MET A 1 -25.27 18.43 3.73
N SER A 2 -24.36 18.77 4.63
CA SER A 2 -22.93 18.80 4.29
C SER A 2 -22.48 17.35 4.16
N GLU A 3 -22.19 16.90 2.94
CA GLU A 3 -21.56 15.59 2.74
C GLU A 3 -20.19 15.63 3.43
N GLN A 4 -20.02 14.80 4.45
CA GLN A 4 -18.72 14.63 5.09
C GLN A 4 -17.79 13.97 4.06
N LEU A 5 -16.69 14.65 3.74
CA LEU A 5 -15.66 14.09 2.87
C LEU A 5 -15.12 12.78 3.48
N PRO A 6 -14.88 11.75 2.65
CA PRO A 6 -14.30 10.49 3.12
C PRO A 6 -12.90 10.73 3.71
N ARG A 7 -12.62 10.10 4.85
CA ARG A 7 -11.33 10.22 5.55
C ARG A 7 -10.17 9.58 4.78
N PHE A 8 -10.46 8.70 3.82
CA PHE A 8 -9.48 7.97 3.01
C PHE A 8 -9.99 7.82 1.58
N LEU A 9 -9.22 8.31 0.61
CA LEU A 9 -9.47 8.26 -0.83
C LEU A 9 -8.32 7.50 -1.49
N VAL A 10 -8.64 6.60 -2.40
CA VAL A 10 -7.64 5.84 -3.16
C VAL A 10 -7.89 6.00 -4.65
N VAL A 11 -6.82 6.26 -5.41
CA VAL A 11 -6.82 6.33 -6.86
C VAL A 11 -6.20 5.05 -7.42
N GLU A 12 -7.01 4.15 -7.97
CA GLU A 12 -6.57 2.89 -8.59
C GLU A 12 -6.68 2.91 -10.11
N GLY A 13 -5.87 2.07 -10.76
CA GLY A 13 -5.83 2.00 -12.23
C GLY A 13 -4.54 1.41 -12.82
N PRO A 14 -4.50 1.20 -14.15
CA PRO A 14 -3.35 0.60 -14.84
C PRO A 14 -2.02 1.36 -14.62
N ILE A 15 -0.90 0.67 -14.83
CA ILE A 15 0.43 1.28 -14.80
C ILE A 15 0.51 2.34 -15.92
N GLY A 16 1.05 3.51 -15.60
CA GLY A 16 1.22 4.61 -16.56
C GLY A 16 0.00 5.49 -16.82
N VAL A 17 -1.17 5.21 -16.22
CA VAL A 17 -2.41 6.00 -16.47
C VAL A 17 -2.42 7.39 -15.76
N GLY A 18 -1.45 7.66 -14.89
CA GLY A 18 -1.34 8.94 -14.18
C GLY A 18 -1.98 8.98 -12.78
N LYS A 19 -2.10 7.84 -12.10
CA LYS A 19 -2.65 7.75 -10.73
C LYS A 19 -1.99 8.70 -9.74
N THR A 20 -0.67 8.65 -9.66
CA THR A 20 0.16 9.48 -8.76
C THR A 20 -0.07 10.97 -9.02
N SER A 21 -0.19 11.37 -10.28
CA SER A 21 -0.49 12.75 -10.67
C SER A 21 -1.88 13.19 -10.20
N LEU A 22 -2.88 12.32 -10.31
CA LEU A 22 -4.24 12.60 -9.83
C LEU A 22 -4.30 12.64 -8.29
N ALA A 23 -3.70 11.66 -7.61
CA ALA A 23 -3.65 11.59 -6.15
C ALA A 23 -2.99 12.84 -5.55
N ARG A 24 -1.89 13.32 -6.14
CA ARG A 24 -1.21 14.55 -5.71
C ARG A 24 -2.12 15.77 -5.80
N ARG A 25 -2.80 15.97 -6.94
CA ARG A 25 -3.75 17.09 -7.13
C ARG A 25 -4.91 17.03 -6.14
N LEU A 26 -5.47 15.84 -5.94
CA LEU A 26 -6.56 15.64 -4.98
C LEU A 26 -6.11 15.94 -3.53
N ALA A 27 -4.90 15.55 -3.13
CA ALA A 27 -4.38 15.87 -1.82
C ALA A 27 -4.19 17.39 -1.63
N GLU A 28 -3.66 18.08 -2.65
CA GLU A 28 -3.52 19.54 -2.65
C GLU A 28 -4.88 20.25 -2.55
N ASP A 29 -5.84 19.87 -3.39
CA ASP A 29 -7.18 20.47 -3.44
C ASP A 29 -7.98 20.27 -2.13
N LEU A 30 -7.76 19.13 -1.45
CA LEU A 30 -8.47 18.76 -0.22
C LEU A 30 -7.73 19.15 1.06
N GLY A 31 -6.51 19.72 0.95
CA GLY A 31 -5.63 19.96 2.10
C GLY A 31 -5.29 18.68 2.87
N GLY A 32 -5.27 17.55 2.16
CA GLY A 32 -5.11 16.22 2.69
C GLY A 32 -3.66 15.72 2.69
N GLU A 33 -3.43 14.64 3.42
CA GLU A 33 -2.14 13.95 3.43
C GLU A 33 -2.04 13.02 2.21
N LEU A 34 -0.92 13.10 1.48
CA LEU A 34 -0.64 12.28 0.30
C LEU A 34 0.17 11.03 0.69
N LEU A 35 -0.31 9.86 0.29
CA LEU A 35 0.33 8.56 0.55
C LEU A 35 0.64 7.88 -0.79
N LEU A 36 1.93 7.82 -1.14
CA LEU A 36 2.35 7.21 -2.39
C LEU A 36 2.96 5.83 -2.17
N GLU A 37 2.77 4.96 -3.14
CA GLU A 37 3.57 3.75 -3.26
C GLU A 37 5.01 4.14 -3.63
N GLN A 38 6.00 3.51 -3.00
CA GLN A 38 7.42 3.74 -3.29
C GLN A 38 8.08 2.41 -3.67
N PRO A 39 7.74 1.82 -4.83
CA PRO A 39 8.29 0.53 -5.24
C PRO A 39 9.83 0.60 -5.29
N GLU A 40 10.43 1.71 -5.69
CA GLU A 40 11.89 1.90 -5.72
C GLU A 40 12.61 1.67 -4.38
N GLU A 41 11.91 1.71 -3.24
CA GLU A 41 12.50 1.41 -1.92
C GLU A 41 12.67 -0.10 -1.68
N ASN A 42 12.02 -0.96 -2.47
CA ASN A 42 12.06 -2.39 -2.30
C ASN A 42 13.28 -3.00 -3.00
N PRO A 43 14.32 -3.44 -2.26
CA PRO A 43 15.59 -3.90 -2.84
C PRO A 43 15.46 -5.24 -3.58
N PHE A 44 14.29 -5.90 -3.51
CA PHE A 44 14.05 -7.20 -4.13
C PHE A 44 13.35 -7.08 -5.49
N LEU A 45 12.84 -5.90 -5.87
CA LEU A 45 12.12 -5.71 -7.14
C LEU A 45 12.97 -6.00 -8.37
N GLU A 46 14.24 -5.58 -8.38
CA GLU A 46 15.15 -5.86 -9.50
C GLU A 46 15.30 -7.39 -9.71
N ARG A 47 15.43 -8.13 -8.60
CA ARG A 47 15.50 -9.60 -8.64
C ARG A 47 14.18 -10.22 -9.08
N PHE A 48 13.06 -9.66 -8.66
CA PHE A 48 11.74 -10.11 -9.07
C PHE A 48 11.48 -9.91 -10.57
N TYR A 49 11.99 -8.84 -11.17
CA TYR A 49 11.92 -8.68 -12.63
C TYR A 49 12.80 -9.69 -13.38
N ALA A 50 13.89 -10.15 -12.78
CA ALA A 50 14.78 -11.15 -13.38
C ALA A 50 14.29 -12.59 -13.16
N ASP A 51 13.81 -12.91 -11.96
CA ASP A 51 13.25 -14.20 -11.56
C ASP A 51 12.09 -13.97 -10.58
N PRO A 52 10.84 -13.92 -11.09
CA PRO A 52 9.68 -13.68 -10.26
C PRO A 52 9.52 -14.71 -9.14
N ARG A 53 9.83 -15.98 -9.38
CA ARG A 53 9.65 -17.05 -8.38
C ARG A 53 10.68 -16.95 -7.26
N GLY A 54 11.94 -16.67 -7.59
CA GLY A 54 13.01 -16.60 -6.59
C GLY A 54 12.95 -15.38 -5.67
N ALA A 55 12.16 -14.36 -6.01
CA ALA A 55 12.09 -13.10 -5.26
C ALA A 55 10.66 -12.65 -4.90
N ALA A 56 9.63 -13.45 -5.20
CA ALA A 56 8.23 -13.11 -4.91
C ALA A 56 8.01 -12.83 -3.42
N LEU A 57 8.34 -13.80 -2.56
CA LEU A 57 8.16 -13.67 -1.12
C LEU A 57 8.85 -12.44 -0.50
N PRO A 58 10.16 -12.21 -0.70
CA PRO A 58 10.82 -11.04 -0.11
C PRO A 58 10.27 -9.71 -0.65
N VAL A 59 9.84 -9.65 -1.91
CA VAL A 59 9.14 -8.47 -2.45
C VAL A 59 7.84 -8.22 -1.70
N GLN A 60 6.98 -9.24 -1.56
CA GLN A 60 5.68 -9.11 -0.89
C GLN A 60 5.82 -8.79 0.60
N LEU A 61 6.77 -9.40 1.30
CA LEU A 61 7.06 -9.08 2.71
C LEU A 61 7.56 -7.64 2.88
N HIS A 62 8.36 -7.12 1.95
CA HIS A 62 8.81 -5.74 2.01
C HIS A 62 7.64 -4.76 1.87
N PHE A 63 6.76 -4.99 0.89
CA PHE A 63 5.55 -4.17 0.71
C PHE A 63 4.64 -4.23 1.94
N LEU A 64 4.42 -5.41 2.52
CA LEU A 64 3.67 -5.57 3.76
C LEU A 64 4.27 -4.77 4.92
N LEU A 65 5.58 -4.81 5.11
CA LEU A 65 6.24 -4.05 6.19
C LEU A 65 6.19 -2.54 5.95
N GLN A 66 6.36 -2.10 4.71
CA GLN A 66 6.19 -0.68 4.33
C GLN A 66 4.78 -0.21 4.65
N ARG A 67 3.77 -1.02 4.32
CA ARG A 67 2.35 -0.77 4.59
C ARG A 67 2.06 -0.61 6.07
N VAL A 68 2.56 -1.54 6.90
CA VAL A 68 2.40 -1.48 8.36
C VAL A 68 3.05 -0.24 8.94
N ARG A 69 4.23 0.17 8.44
CA ARG A 69 4.88 1.42 8.86
C ARG A 69 4.05 2.65 8.51
N GLN A 70 3.53 2.71 7.29
CA GLN A 70 2.65 3.80 6.84
C GLN A 70 1.37 3.85 7.68
N MET A 71 0.69 2.72 7.90
CA MET A 71 -0.52 2.66 8.73
C MET A 71 -0.28 3.09 10.18
N ARG A 72 0.85 2.69 10.79
CA ARG A 72 1.22 3.13 12.14
C ARG A 72 1.52 4.63 12.20
N ALA A 73 2.21 5.16 11.19
CA ALA A 73 2.42 6.60 11.07
C ALA A 73 1.08 7.35 10.98
N LEU A 74 0.11 6.80 10.24
CA LEU A 74 -1.24 7.36 10.14
C LEU A 74 -2.04 7.31 11.44
N GLN A 75 -1.83 6.28 12.27
CA GLN A 75 -2.44 6.19 13.61
C GLN A 75 -1.83 7.19 14.61
N GLN A 76 -0.55 7.52 14.46
CA GLN A 76 0.15 8.50 15.31
C GLN A 76 -0.04 9.94 14.82
N ALA A 77 -0.26 10.14 13.52
CA ALA A 77 -0.62 11.42 12.93
C ALA A 77 -2.04 11.80 13.39
N ASP A 78 -2.04 12.64 14.41
CA ASP A 78 -3.16 13.20 15.15
C ASP A 78 -4.30 13.73 14.25
N LEU A 79 -5.50 13.85 14.82
CA LEU A 79 -6.84 14.13 14.25
C LEU A 79 -7.01 15.36 13.31
N PHE A 80 -5.92 16.00 12.88
CA PHE A 80 -5.91 17.30 12.20
C PHE A 80 -6.02 17.25 10.67
N HIS A 81 -5.82 16.09 10.03
CA HIS A 81 -6.08 15.93 8.59
C HIS A 81 -7.40 15.20 8.35
N ALA A 82 -8.37 15.92 7.77
CA ALA A 82 -9.72 15.42 7.53
C ALA A 82 -9.79 14.37 6.40
N VAL A 83 -8.83 14.40 5.46
CA VAL A 83 -8.81 13.56 4.26
C VAL A 83 -7.39 13.09 3.96
N ARG A 84 -7.25 11.82 3.59
CA ARG A 84 -6.01 11.20 3.12
C ARG A 84 -6.21 10.69 1.70
N VAL A 85 -5.23 10.87 0.83
CA VAL A 85 -5.30 10.45 -0.57
C VAL A 85 -4.13 9.53 -0.89
N ALA A 86 -4.42 8.33 -1.39
CA ALA A 86 -3.43 7.35 -1.81
C ALA A 86 -3.55 7.00 -3.29
N ASP A 87 -2.46 6.56 -3.93
CA ASP A 87 -2.46 6.04 -5.31
C ASP A 87 -2.37 4.51 -5.41
N PHE A 88 -2.52 3.83 -4.27
CA PHE A 88 -2.57 2.37 -4.16
C PHE A 88 -3.50 1.94 -3.03
N LEU A 89 -4.15 0.78 -3.21
CA LEU A 89 -5.05 0.18 -2.23
C LEU A 89 -4.30 -0.77 -1.30
N PHE A 90 -4.47 -0.55 0.00
CA PHE A 90 -3.87 -1.40 1.05
C PHE A 90 -4.33 -2.88 1.00
N ASP A 91 -5.50 -3.16 0.43
CA ASP A 91 -5.99 -4.53 0.29
C ASP A 91 -5.39 -5.26 -0.93
N LYS A 92 -4.73 -4.53 -1.82
CA LYS A 92 -4.18 -5.08 -3.06
C LYS A 92 -2.92 -5.91 -2.84
N ASP A 93 -2.17 -5.69 -1.75
CA ASP A 93 -0.97 -6.50 -1.46
C ASP A 93 -1.34 -7.95 -1.24
N ARG A 94 -2.41 -8.22 -0.48
CA ARG A 94 -2.86 -9.59 -0.26
C ARG A 94 -3.32 -10.25 -1.55
N LEU A 95 -3.95 -9.50 -2.46
CA LEU A 95 -4.30 -10.00 -3.79
C LEU A 95 -3.05 -10.31 -4.62
N PHE A 96 -2.03 -9.45 -4.61
CA PHE A 96 -0.78 -9.70 -5.31
C PHE A 96 -0.02 -10.89 -4.72
N ALA A 97 0.01 -11.02 -3.39
CA ALA A 97 0.58 -12.17 -2.71
C ALA A 97 -0.08 -13.47 -3.23
N GLY A 98 -1.41 -13.53 -3.29
CA GLY A 98 -2.13 -14.71 -3.78
C GLY A 98 -1.93 -15.04 -5.27
N VAL A 99 -1.49 -14.08 -6.09
CA VAL A 99 -1.19 -14.31 -7.52
C VAL A 99 0.28 -14.64 -7.75
N THR A 100 1.17 -14.17 -6.87
CA THR A 100 2.62 -14.18 -7.09
C THR A 100 3.34 -15.28 -6.30
N LEU A 101 2.84 -15.61 -5.12
CA LEU A 101 3.43 -16.59 -4.22
C LEU A 101 2.90 -17.99 -4.51
N ASP A 102 3.73 -19.00 -4.25
CA ASP A 102 3.25 -20.38 -4.16
C ASP A 102 2.50 -20.64 -2.85
N GLU A 103 2.01 -21.87 -2.66
CA GLU A 103 1.16 -22.22 -1.53
C GLU A 103 1.90 -22.08 -0.18
N GLU A 104 3.14 -22.54 -0.12
CA GLU A 104 3.98 -22.45 1.08
C GLU A 104 4.39 -21.01 1.40
N GLU A 105 4.78 -20.23 0.39
CA GLU A 105 5.11 -18.82 0.51
C GLU A 105 3.90 -17.98 0.92
N LEU A 106 2.73 -18.25 0.33
CA LEU A 106 1.49 -17.57 0.68
C LEU A 106 1.09 -17.87 2.13
N ALA A 107 1.19 -19.12 2.57
CA ALA A 107 0.91 -19.49 3.96
C ALA A 107 1.83 -18.76 4.94
N LEU A 108 3.12 -18.62 4.61
CA LEU A 108 4.07 -17.85 5.41
C LEU A 108 3.73 -16.35 5.41
N TYR A 109 3.40 -15.79 4.25
CA TYR A 109 2.96 -14.40 4.13
C TYR A 109 1.73 -14.12 5.01
N GLU A 110 0.73 -15.01 5.00
CA GLU A 110 -0.48 -14.85 5.81
C GLU A 110 -0.18 -14.94 7.32
N GLN A 111 0.74 -15.82 7.74
CA GLN A 111 1.19 -15.87 9.14
C GLN A 111 1.84 -14.56 9.59
N VAL A 112 2.72 -13.99 8.75
CA VAL A 112 3.37 -12.70 9.04
C VAL A 112 2.34 -11.58 9.06
N HIS A 113 1.43 -11.54 8.08
CA HIS A 113 0.35 -10.56 8.02
C HIS A 113 -0.52 -10.59 9.28
N ALA A 114 -0.94 -11.77 9.73
CA ALA A 114 -1.75 -11.93 10.95
C ALA A 114 -1.01 -11.47 12.22
N GLY A 115 0.32 -11.65 12.29
CA GLY A 115 1.13 -11.18 13.42
C GLY A 115 1.40 -9.67 13.42
N LEU A 116 1.14 -8.97 12.32
CA LEU A 116 1.38 -7.53 12.15
C LEU A 116 0.11 -6.69 12.21
N ASP A 117 -1.06 -7.32 12.09
CA ASP A 117 -2.36 -6.65 12.01
C ASP A 117 -2.57 -5.73 13.24
N PRO A 118 -2.61 -4.40 13.06
CA PRO A 118 -2.75 -3.44 14.15
C PRO A 118 -4.23 -3.23 14.54
N SER A 119 -5.07 -4.25 14.39
CA SER A 119 -6.44 -4.21 14.88
C SER A 119 -6.43 -4.18 16.42
N PRO A 120 -7.21 -3.31 17.09
CA PRO A 120 -7.42 -3.39 18.54
C PRO A 120 -8.14 -4.68 18.96
#